data_AF-A0A523YG55-F1
#
_entry.id   AF-A0A523YG55-F1
#
_cell.length_a   1.000
_cell.length_b   1.000
_cell.length_c   1.000
_cell.angle_alpha   90.00
_cell.angle_beta   90.00
_cell.angle_gamma   90.00
#
_symmetry.space_group_name_H-M   'P 1'
#
loop_
_entity.id
_entity.type
_entity.pdbx_description
1 polymer ?
#
loop_
_entity_poly.entity_id
_entity_poly.type
_entity_poly.pdbx_seq_one_letter_code
_entity_poly.pdbx_strand_id
1 'polypeptide(L)'
;MLVSAGEEGPNSDIGPNPVPTNWHMENFTKTAQFFATLQAPDGGMMEAEDDPYENTDNTLESIWVWCRYYQLTGDNTYYPYVLNAWNYSIAHPAWLEDDSGKVYSSAWALAAEQNFREVYNNWTYSWYANSSMSFIVNVNALEPDIFLFNWLTRVHIRGWAAGNMYNYALGVGNETAKWKAVEYGNATMSTIEGDPTLLAQEGWALAGGTSMWGIWQSSMQEFPNATWMQTYGPSLRTEVTNPGVGAGNSQVGWEAWYAGGHYGVWNITSDKQYYVNFLDILDRQIAADGDDDGGLPTNYGEPDDTDESWVTSYRAFLVLDLFNKMPSGNAPGVADLQGADWVGAGGDVVLGWNPSGDDGAGESDVVFYEIYYSVNDLSCGYGVLNFTRLGVVFAGSYVFDHSGAGADSKNYTYYVATRDYEGWRTSSNVYGGKCAIPLSSGMNLVSIPFRTHFADASFIFFEMWNLESAWTYDTSDPANPWKLYDPQKPFNDLSAVDVTMGVWVNVSANANLYVAGIVLQSVLIPIKSGWNLIGFPSMTNDTLGNVLSGISYDRVEAYDPSSPPYHLKAVGDTYLMQAGKALWVHALSDGSILIQN
;
A
#
# COMPACT_ATOMS: atom_id res chain seq x y z
N MET A 1 28.29 3.88 29.39
CA MET A 1 27.22 3.93 30.41
C MET A 1 26.44 5.20 30.12
N LEU A 2 25.14 5.05 29.85
CA LEU A 2 24.17 6.06 29.38
C LEU A 2 24.23 6.38 27.87
N VAL A 3 23.36 5.71 27.11
CA VAL A 3 22.84 6.18 25.82
C VAL A 3 21.42 6.67 26.13
N SER A 4 21.15 7.93 25.84
CA SER A 4 19.83 8.55 25.94
C SER A 4 18.99 8.18 24.73
N ALA A 5 17.76 7.76 24.98
CA ALA A 5 16.69 7.61 23.99
C ALA A 5 16.45 8.95 23.28
N GLY A 6 16.37 8.89 21.96
CA GLY A 6 15.87 9.96 21.11
C GLY A 6 14.46 9.59 20.65
N GLU A 7 13.58 10.56 20.74
CA GLU A 7 12.16 10.53 20.35
C GLU A 7 11.99 10.07 18.89
N GLU A 8 11.20 9.02 18.66
CA GLU A 8 10.70 8.63 17.34
C GLU A 8 9.44 9.45 17.06
N GLY A 9 9.47 10.19 15.95
CA GLY A 9 8.28 10.85 15.39
C GLY A 9 7.44 9.87 14.57
N PRO A 10 6.26 10.29 14.08
CA PRO A 10 5.26 9.39 13.50
C PRO A 10 5.82 8.65 12.28
N ASN A 11 5.80 7.32 12.35
CA ASN A 11 6.24 6.41 11.30
C ASN A 11 5.36 6.59 10.06
N SER A 12 5.85 7.35 9.07
CA SER A 12 5.36 7.28 7.69
C SER A 12 5.98 6.09 6.94
N ASP A 13 6.27 4.98 7.63
CA ASP A 13 7.10 3.89 7.13
C ASP A 13 6.28 2.90 6.29
N ILE A 14 5.73 3.38 5.17
CA ILE A 14 5.46 2.52 4.00
C ILE A 14 6.78 2.37 3.23
N GLY A 15 7.82 1.93 3.93
CA GLY A 15 9.14 1.65 3.38
C GLY A 15 9.13 0.41 2.47
N PRO A 16 10.22 0.15 1.72
CA PRO A 16 10.33 -0.92 0.73
C PRO A 16 10.42 -2.35 1.32
N ASN A 17 10.28 -2.53 2.63
CA ASN A 17 10.51 -3.80 3.30
C ASN A 17 9.25 -4.67 3.35
N PRO A 18 9.42 -6.01 3.28
CA PRO A 18 8.31 -6.94 3.44
C PRO A 18 7.70 -6.81 4.83
N VAL A 19 6.37 -6.83 4.87
CA VAL A 19 5.64 -7.08 6.12
C VAL A 19 6.20 -8.40 6.72
N PRO A 20 6.49 -8.53 8.03
CA PRO A 20 7.17 -9.73 8.62
C PRO A 20 6.29 -10.99 8.77
N THR A 21 6.93 -12.17 8.82
CA THR A 21 6.36 -13.55 8.70
C THR A 21 5.17 -13.92 9.60
N ASN A 22 4.81 -13.11 10.59
CA ASN A 22 3.65 -13.32 11.49
C ASN A 22 2.93 -12.00 11.85
N TRP A 23 3.09 -10.94 11.07
CA TRP A 23 2.67 -9.59 11.46
C TRP A 23 1.18 -9.51 11.86
N HIS A 24 0.29 -10.17 11.11
CA HIS A 24 -1.15 -10.17 11.40
C HIS A 24 -1.42 -10.83 12.75
N MET A 25 -0.60 -11.82 13.09
CA MET A 25 -0.69 -12.55 14.33
C MET A 25 -0.11 -11.78 15.52
N GLU A 26 0.96 -11.02 15.29
CA GLU A 26 1.48 -10.04 16.25
C GLU A 26 0.45 -8.94 16.54
N ASN A 27 -0.20 -8.39 15.51
CA ASN A 27 -1.25 -7.38 15.66
C ASN A 27 -2.46 -7.93 16.42
N PHE A 28 -2.91 -9.15 16.11
CA PHE A 28 -3.99 -9.77 16.89
C PHE A 28 -3.59 -10.01 18.36
N THR A 29 -2.30 -10.34 18.62
CA THR A 29 -1.78 -10.51 19.98
C THR A 29 -1.83 -9.20 20.76
N LYS A 30 -1.42 -8.09 20.12
CA LYS A 30 -1.50 -6.75 20.68
C LYS A 30 -2.95 -6.34 20.94
N THR A 31 -3.84 -6.51 19.97
CA THR A 31 -5.28 -6.28 20.17
C THR A 31 -5.84 -7.07 21.36
N ALA A 32 -5.51 -8.35 21.51
CA ALA A 32 -5.95 -9.13 22.67
C ALA A 32 -5.40 -8.59 24.01
N GLN A 33 -4.18 -8.05 24.00
CA GLN A 33 -3.56 -7.40 25.16
C GLN A 33 -4.22 -6.06 25.48
N PHE A 34 -4.51 -5.24 24.47
CA PHE A 34 -5.24 -3.98 24.59
C PHE A 34 -6.59 -4.17 25.29
N PHE A 35 -7.42 -5.13 24.86
CA PHE A 35 -8.67 -5.41 25.57
C PHE A 35 -8.48 -5.77 27.06
N ALA A 36 -7.34 -6.38 27.42
CA ALA A 36 -7.06 -6.73 28.80
C ALA A 36 -6.71 -5.50 29.66
N THR A 37 -6.23 -4.41 29.07
CA THR A 37 -5.98 -3.13 29.77
C THR A 37 -7.29 -2.39 30.04
N LEU A 38 -8.29 -2.55 29.15
CA LEU A 38 -9.60 -1.89 29.23
C LEU A 38 -10.67 -2.64 30.07
N GLN A 39 -10.43 -3.88 30.49
CA GLN A 39 -11.43 -4.60 31.30
C GLN A 39 -11.58 -3.96 32.69
N ALA A 40 -12.80 -3.52 33.00
CA ALA A 40 -13.18 -2.97 34.29
C ALA A 40 -13.24 -4.05 35.40
N PRO A 41 -13.15 -3.67 36.69
CA PRO A 41 -13.13 -4.63 37.81
C PRO A 41 -14.36 -5.53 37.94
N ASP A 42 -15.52 -5.13 37.41
CA ASP A 42 -16.75 -5.93 37.39
C ASP A 42 -16.87 -6.84 36.15
N GLY A 43 -15.90 -6.74 35.23
CA GLY A 43 -15.80 -7.51 34.01
C GLY A 43 -16.31 -6.80 32.76
N GLY A 44 -16.90 -5.61 32.89
CA GLY A 44 -17.29 -4.79 31.74
C GLY A 44 -16.09 -4.33 30.93
N MET A 45 -16.34 -3.91 29.69
CA MET A 45 -15.33 -3.35 28.81
C MET A 45 -15.51 -1.85 28.68
N MET A 46 -14.46 -1.08 28.96
CA MET A 46 -14.46 0.37 28.75
C MET A 46 -14.56 0.71 27.26
N GLU A 47 -15.18 1.84 26.93
CA GLU A 47 -15.41 2.31 25.56
C GLU A 47 -14.09 2.66 24.89
N ALA A 48 -13.23 3.41 25.59
CA ALA A 48 -11.92 3.82 25.14
C ALA A 48 -10.89 3.86 26.28
N GLU A 49 -9.62 4.10 25.94
CA GLU A 49 -8.58 4.39 26.93
C GLU A 49 -8.86 5.63 27.78
N ASP A 50 -9.54 6.62 27.20
CA ASP A 50 -9.91 7.87 27.85
C ASP A 50 -11.39 7.97 28.24
N ASP A 51 -12.21 6.98 27.86
CA ASP A 51 -13.63 6.88 28.23
C ASP A 51 -13.94 5.59 29.01
N PRO A 52 -14.14 5.68 30.35
CA PRO A 52 -14.44 4.52 31.18
C PRO A 52 -15.90 4.05 31.08
N TYR A 53 -16.70 4.56 30.15
CA TYR A 53 -18.06 4.07 29.93
C TYR A 53 -18.07 2.60 29.54
N GLU A 54 -18.90 1.79 30.20
CA GLU A 54 -18.97 0.35 29.97
C GLU A 54 -20.30 -0.02 29.32
N ASN A 55 -20.25 -0.86 28.28
CA ASN A 55 -21.44 -1.34 27.56
C ASN A 55 -21.35 -2.86 27.29
N THR A 56 -22.49 -3.48 26.96
CA THR A 56 -22.54 -4.94 26.78
C THR A 56 -21.97 -5.35 25.43
N ASP A 57 -22.13 -4.54 24.39
CA ASP A 57 -21.58 -4.80 23.06
C ASP A 57 -20.05 -4.90 23.08
N ASN A 58 -19.33 -3.89 23.60
CA ASN A 58 -17.86 -3.95 23.68
C ASN A 58 -17.40 -5.12 24.58
N THR A 59 -18.18 -5.46 25.61
CA THR A 59 -17.92 -6.62 26.47
C THR A 59 -18.08 -7.94 25.72
N LEU A 60 -19.07 -8.07 24.84
CA LEU A 60 -19.27 -9.26 24.01
C LEU A 60 -18.25 -9.35 22.88
N GLU A 61 -17.85 -8.21 22.32
CA GLU A 61 -16.77 -8.07 21.35
C GLU A 61 -15.44 -8.58 21.93
N SER A 62 -15.08 -8.19 23.14
CA SER A 62 -13.84 -8.63 23.80
C SER A 62 -13.80 -10.14 24.06
N ILE A 63 -14.95 -10.74 24.42
CA ILE A 63 -15.06 -12.21 24.52
C ILE A 63 -14.70 -12.86 23.18
N TRP A 64 -15.23 -12.35 22.07
CA TRP A 64 -14.92 -12.89 20.76
C TRP A 64 -13.43 -12.75 20.44
N VAL A 65 -12.82 -11.59 20.71
CA VAL A 65 -11.39 -11.33 20.47
C VAL A 65 -10.50 -12.30 21.24
N TRP A 66 -10.69 -12.44 22.55
CA TRP A 66 -9.86 -13.35 23.36
C TRP A 66 -10.09 -14.83 23.02
N CYS A 67 -11.32 -15.22 22.69
CA CYS A 67 -11.59 -16.59 22.24
C CYS A 67 -10.90 -16.87 20.89
N ARG A 68 -10.97 -15.92 19.96
CA ARG A 68 -10.30 -16.04 18.66
C ARG A 68 -8.78 -16.06 18.80
N TYR A 69 -8.22 -15.22 19.67
CA TYR A 69 -6.80 -15.26 20.01
C TYR A 69 -6.36 -16.65 20.50
N TYR A 70 -7.08 -17.24 21.45
CA TYR A 70 -6.78 -18.59 21.92
C TYR A 70 -6.94 -19.64 20.81
N GLN A 71 -7.94 -19.50 19.93
CA GLN A 71 -8.12 -20.38 18.78
C GLN A 71 -6.91 -20.38 17.83
N LEU A 72 -6.32 -19.19 17.60
CA LEU A 72 -5.21 -18.99 16.67
C LEU A 72 -3.87 -19.40 17.28
N THR A 73 -3.66 -19.14 18.57
CA THR A 73 -2.35 -19.27 19.22
C THR A 73 -2.22 -20.50 20.13
N GLY A 74 -3.33 -21.03 20.63
CA GLY A 74 -3.34 -21.99 21.73
C GLY A 74 -2.94 -21.38 23.08
N ASP A 75 -2.73 -20.06 23.16
CA ASP A 75 -2.44 -19.35 24.40
C ASP A 75 -3.74 -18.98 25.14
N ASN A 76 -3.90 -19.54 26.33
CA ASN A 76 -5.11 -19.40 27.14
C ASN A 76 -4.99 -18.32 28.24
N THR A 77 -4.03 -17.42 28.14
CA THR A 77 -3.74 -16.39 29.15
C THR A 77 -4.96 -15.50 29.44
N TYR A 78 -5.79 -15.21 28.44
CA TYR A 78 -6.95 -14.33 28.59
C TYR A 78 -8.24 -15.01 29.07
N TYR A 79 -8.21 -16.32 29.36
CA TYR A 79 -9.41 -17.03 29.84
C TYR A 79 -10.08 -16.42 31.08
N PRO A 80 -9.35 -15.95 32.11
CA PRO A 80 -9.98 -15.28 33.24
C PRO A 80 -10.76 -14.02 32.84
N TYR A 81 -10.25 -13.25 31.87
CA TYR A 81 -10.90 -12.06 31.35
C TYR A 81 -12.20 -12.40 30.61
N VAL A 82 -12.18 -13.48 29.82
CA VAL A 82 -13.39 -14.03 29.17
C VAL A 82 -14.48 -14.37 30.21
N LEU A 83 -14.11 -15.01 31.32
CA LEU A 83 -15.08 -15.35 32.37
C LEU A 83 -15.66 -14.12 33.07
N ASN A 84 -14.84 -13.09 33.31
CA ASN A 84 -15.30 -11.83 33.89
C ASN A 84 -16.26 -11.10 32.94
N ALA A 85 -15.94 -11.02 31.65
CA ALA A 85 -16.79 -10.42 30.63
C ALA A 85 -18.15 -11.13 30.51
N TRP A 86 -18.18 -12.46 30.62
CA TRP A 86 -19.44 -13.20 30.71
C TRP A 86 -20.24 -12.86 31.98
N ASN A 87 -19.59 -12.67 33.13
CA ASN A 87 -20.29 -12.28 34.36
C ASN A 87 -20.96 -10.91 34.21
N TYR A 88 -20.26 -9.93 33.62
CA TYR A 88 -20.83 -8.63 33.29
C TYR A 88 -22.01 -8.78 32.33
N SER A 89 -21.83 -9.49 31.21
CA SER A 89 -22.88 -9.68 30.20
C SER A 89 -24.15 -10.32 30.78
N ILE A 90 -24.00 -11.25 31.73
CA ILE A 90 -25.15 -11.87 32.43
C ILE A 90 -25.89 -10.87 33.31
N ALA A 91 -25.17 -9.95 33.97
CA ALA A 91 -25.77 -8.89 34.77
C ALA A 91 -26.39 -7.77 33.91
N HIS A 92 -25.92 -7.62 32.68
CA HIS A 92 -26.35 -6.62 31.71
C HIS A 92 -26.81 -7.27 30.39
N PRO A 93 -27.96 -7.97 30.36
CA PRO A 93 -28.31 -8.75 29.16
C PRO A 93 -28.55 -7.89 27.92
N ALA A 94 -27.91 -8.25 26.81
CA ALA A 94 -27.96 -7.54 25.53
C ALA A 94 -29.39 -7.28 25.02
N TRP A 95 -30.34 -8.20 25.24
CA TRP A 95 -31.73 -8.02 24.82
C TRP A 95 -32.54 -7.10 25.76
N LEU A 96 -31.96 -6.66 26.89
CA LEU A 96 -32.57 -5.79 27.89
C LEU A 96 -31.92 -4.40 27.98
N GLU A 97 -30.90 -4.10 27.17
CA GLU A 97 -30.22 -2.78 27.21
C GLU A 97 -31.22 -1.62 27.11
N ASP A 98 -30.97 -0.50 27.78
CA ASP A 98 -31.94 0.60 27.75
C ASP A 98 -31.80 1.50 26.50
N ASP A 99 -30.79 1.24 25.67
CA ASP A 99 -30.54 1.95 24.43
C ASP A 99 -31.11 1.22 23.18
N SER A 100 -30.83 1.79 22.01
CA SER A 100 -31.25 1.26 20.71
C SER A 100 -30.36 0.14 20.16
N GLY A 101 -29.32 -0.27 20.90
CA GLY A 101 -28.29 -1.24 20.51
C GLY A 101 -28.72 -2.71 20.63
N LYS A 102 -29.85 -3.03 21.26
CA LYS A 102 -30.26 -4.41 21.58
C LYS A 102 -30.04 -5.46 20.49
N VAL A 103 -30.46 -5.17 19.26
CA VAL A 103 -30.32 -6.13 18.13
C VAL A 103 -28.85 -6.30 17.75
N TYR A 104 -28.09 -5.20 17.78
CA TYR A 104 -26.66 -5.18 17.53
C TYR A 104 -25.89 -5.99 18.60
N SER A 105 -26.09 -5.66 19.88
CA SER A 105 -25.47 -6.36 21.01
C SER A 105 -25.93 -7.81 21.10
N SER A 106 -27.20 -8.10 20.80
CA SER A 106 -27.71 -9.48 20.73
C SER A 106 -27.03 -10.29 19.64
N ALA A 107 -26.65 -9.68 18.51
CA ALA A 107 -25.93 -10.36 17.45
C ALA A 107 -24.46 -10.62 17.85
N TRP A 108 -23.81 -9.71 18.58
CA TRP A 108 -22.52 -9.97 19.22
C TRP A 108 -22.59 -11.11 20.25
N ALA A 109 -23.68 -11.23 21.01
CA ALA A 109 -23.88 -12.35 21.92
C ALA A 109 -23.84 -13.71 21.20
N LEU A 110 -24.34 -13.76 19.97
CA LEU A 110 -24.29 -14.98 19.14
C LEU A 110 -22.85 -15.28 18.71
N ALA A 111 -22.12 -14.28 18.22
CA ALA A 111 -20.72 -14.42 17.81
C ALA A 111 -19.82 -14.84 18.98
N ALA A 112 -19.95 -14.16 20.12
CA ALA A 112 -19.18 -14.40 21.33
C ALA A 112 -19.41 -15.82 21.89
N GLU A 113 -20.67 -16.24 22.02
CA GLU A 113 -20.99 -17.59 22.50
C GLU A 113 -20.50 -18.65 21.53
N GLN A 114 -20.74 -18.47 20.23
CA GLN A 114 -20.33 -19.45 19.23
C GLN A 114 -18.82 -19.69 19.29
N ASN A 115 -18.04 -18.61 19.30
CA ASN A 115 -16.58 -18.69 19.36
C ASN A 115 -16.12 -19.35 20.69
N PHE A 116 -16.64 -18.88 21.83
CA PHE A 116 -16.35 -19.48 23.14
C PHE A 116 -16.65 -20.98 23.16
N ARG A 117 -17.82 -21.38 22.66
CA ARG A 117 -18.26 -22.76 22.65
C ARG A 117 -17.40 -23.63 21.74
N GLU A 118 -17.04 -23.15 20.55
CA GLU A 118 -16.21 -23.87 19.60
C GLU A 118 -14.79 -24.08 20.14
N VAL A 119 -14.22 -23.05 20.77
CA VAL A 119 -12.84 -23.05 21.22
C VAL A 119 -12.64 -23.79 22.55
N TYR A 120 -13.57 -23.62 23.50
CA TYR A 120 -13.49 -24.26 24.82
C TYR A 120 -14.31 -25.56 24.93
N ASN A 121 -15.06 -25.92 23.89
CA ASN A 121 -16.04 -27.02 23.92
C ASN A 121 -16.98 -26.89 25.14
N ASN A 122 -17.45 -25.67 25.41
CA ASN A 122 -18.17 -25.32 26.63
C ASN A 122 -19.49 -24.60 26.30
N TRP A 123 -20.60 -25.16 26.79
CA TRP A 123 -21.97 -24.72 26.52
C TRP A 123 -22.58 -23.88 27.66
N THR A 124 -21.77 -23.44 28.63
CA THR A 124 -22.25 -22.75 29.84
C THR A 124 -23.09 -21.52 29.52
N TYR A 125 -22.76 -20.80 28.46
CA TYR A 125 -23.40 -19.53 28.08
C TYR A 125 -24.39 -19.66 26.92
N SER A 126 -24.67 -20.87 26.42
CA SER A 126 -25.60 -21.06 25.29
C SER A 126 -27.01 -20.55 25.57
N TRP A 127 -27.43 -20.53 26.84
CA TRP A 127 -28.73 -19.95 27.23
C TRP A 127 -28.81 -18.43 26.98
N TYR A 128 -27.68 -17.72 27.11
CA TYR A 128 -27.58 -16.28 26.89
C TYR A 128 -27.75 -15.98 25.40
N ALA A 129 -26.95 -16.62 24.55
CA ALA A 129 -27.08 -16.50 23.09
C ALA A 129 -28.44 -16.98 22.58
N ASN A 130 -29.02 -18.05 23.14
CA ASN A 130 -30.38 -18.46 22.77
C ASN A 130 -31.45 -17.42 23.13
N SER A 131 -31.26 -16.67 24.22
CA SER A 131 -32.16 -15.58 24.61
C SER A 131 -32.02 -14.39 23.66
N SER A 132 -30.78 -14.00 23.33
CA SER A 132 -30.45 -12.98 22.32
C SER A 132 -31.00 -13.35 20.93
N MET A 133 -30.81 -14.58 20.48
CA MET A 133 -31.35 -15.09 19.21
C MET A 133 -32.89 -15.05 19.22
N SER A 134 -33.50 -15.50 20.31
CA SER A 134 -34.97 -15.47 20.46
C SER A 134 -35.48 -14.04 20.41
N PHE A 135 -34.78 -13.08 21.01
CA PHE A 135 -35.11 -11.66 20.87
C PHE A 135 -35.03 -11.22 19.40
N ILE A 136 -33.89 -11.44 18.71
CA ILE A 136 -33.72 -11.06 17.30
C ILE A 136 -34.83 -11.65 16.42
N VAL A 137 -35.15 -12.94 16.57
CA VAL A 137 -36.19 -13.61 15.77
C VAL A 137 -37.58 -12.99 15.95
N ASN A 138 -37.89 -12.55 17.17
CA ASN A 138 -39.22 -12.02 17.52
C ASN A 138 -39.32 -10.50 17.37
N VAL A 139 -38.21 -9.79 17.24
CA VAL A 139 -38.22 -8.37 16.87
C VAL A 139 -38.69 -8.25 15.42
N ASN A 140 -39.68 -7.39 15.20
CA ASN A 140 -40.03 -7.01 13.85
C ASN A 140 -38.97 -6.04 13.34
N ALA A 141 -38.00 -6.53 12.56
CA ALA A 141 -36.94 -5.71 11.96
C ALA A 141 -37.45 -4.62 10.98
N LEU A 142 -38.77 -4.52 10.76
CA LEU A 142 -39.42 -3.48 9.99
C LEU A 142 -40.17 -2.44 10.85
N GLU A 143 -40.27 -2.61 12.17
CA GLU A 143 -41.02 -1.67 13.04
C GLU A 143 -40.14 -0.52 13.56
N PRO A 144 -40.67 0.72 13.56
CA PRO A 144 -39.93 1.91 13.97
C PRO A 144 -39.70 2.07 15.48
N ASP A 145 -40.36 1.27 16.32
CA ASP A 145 -40.52 1.54 17.76
C ASP A 145 -39.52 0.81 18.70
N ILE A 146 -38.49 0.13 18.15
CA ILE A 146 -37.42 -0.50 18.94
C ILE A 146 -36.07 0.26 18.79
N PHE A 147 -36.03 1.33 17.99
CA PHE A 147 -34.78 1.97 17.56
C PHE A 147 -34.79 3.49 17.72
N LEU A 148 -33.97 4.02 18.63
CA LEU A 148 -33.53 5.44 18.62
C LEU A 148 -32.62 5.77 17.43
N PHE A 149 -32.18 4.77 16.67
CA PHE A 149 -31.36 4.94 15.47
C PHE A 149 -32.14 5.40 14.24
N ASN A 150 -31.46 6.15 13.36
CA ASN A 150 -31.99 6.59 12.08
C ASN A 150 -32.23 5.40 11.11
N TRP A 151 -32.90 5.68 9.98
CA TRP A 151 -33.24 4.64 9.00
C TRP A 151 -32.02 3.88 8.45
N LEU A 152 -30.93 4.59 8.14
CA LEU A 152 -29.72 3.99 7.57
C LEU A 152 -29.10 2.97 8.52
N THR A 153 -28.87 3.34 9.78
CA THR A 153 -28.28 2.45 10.79
C THR A 153 -29.12 1.18 10.99
N ARG A 154 -30.46 1.27 10.89
CA ARG A 154 -31.34 0.08 10.96
C ARG A 154 -31.09 -0.91 9.82
N VAL A 155 -30.79 -0.42 8.63
CA VAL A 155 -30.45 -1.28 7.47
C VAL A 155 -29.13 -2.01 7.71
N HIS A 156 -28.13 -1.34 8.28
CA HIS A 156 -26.85 -1.96 8.62
C HIS A 156 -26.99 -2.99 9.75
N ILE A 157 -27.71 -2.66 10.84
CA ILE A 157 -27.97 -3.59 11.95
C ILE A 157 -28.72 -4.83 11.46
N ARG A 158 -29.68 -4.70 10.55
CA ARG A 158 -30.38 -5.86 9.97
C ARG A 158 -29.43 -6.79 9.22
N GLY A 159 -28.47 -6.23 8.47
CA GLY A 159 -27.41 -7.01 7.83
C GLY A 159 -26.53 -7.73 8.86
N TRP A 160 -26.04 -6.98 9.86
CA TRP A 160 -25.23 -7.54 10.96
C TRP A 160 -25.92 -8.71 11.68
N ALA A 161 -27.19 -8.53 12.05
CA ALA A 161 -28.00 -9.55 12.69
C ALA A 161 -28.22 -10.76 11.77
N ALA A 162 -28.41 -10.55 10.46
CA ALA A 162 -28.56 -11.64 9.50
C ALA A 162 -27.32 -12.55 9.47
N GLY A 163 -26.12 -11.99 9.36
CA GLY A 163 -24.88 -12.76 9.30
C GLY A 163 -24.64 -13.60 10.55
N ASN A 164 -24.67 -12.96 11.73
CA ASN A 164 -24.42 -13.67 12.99
C ASN A 164 -25.50 -14.67 13.35
N MET A 165 -26.78 -14.35 13.10
CA MET A 165 -27.87 -15.29 13.35
C MET A 165 -27.78 -16.50 12.43
N TYR A 166 -27.39 -16.33 11.16
CA TYR A 166 -27.20 -17.45 10.24
C TYR A 166 -26.08 -18.38 10.74
N ASN A 167 -24.90 -17.83 11.04
CA ASN A 167 -23.74 -18.59 11.50
C ASN A 167 -24.02 -19.34 12.81
N TYR A 168 -24.61 -18.66 13.79
CA TYR A 168 -24.97 -19.28 15.07
C TYR A 168 -26.02 -20.37 14.87
N ALA A 169 -27.08 -20.09 14.10
CA ALA A 169 -28.15 -21.03 13.85
C ALA A 169 -27.66 -22.32 13.16
N LEU A 170 -26.69 -22.22 12.24
CA LEU A 170 -26.01 -23.39 11.69
C LEU A 170 -25.25 -24.16 12.77
N GLY A 171 -24.46 -23.47 13.60
CA GLY A 171 -23.66 -24.07 14.66
C GLY A 171 -24.49 -24.84 15.71
N VAL A 172 -25.72 -24.41 15.98
CA VAL A 172 -26.62 -25.07 16.94
C VAL A 172 -27.74 -25.90 16.29
N GLY A 173 -27.80 -25.98 14.96
CA GLY A 173 -28.82 -26.74 14.23
C GLY A 173 -30.24 -26.17 14.34
N ASN A 174 -30.40 -24.84 14.44
CA ASN A 174 -31.70 -24.16 14.53
C ASN A 174 -32.20 -23.68 13.16
N GLU A 175 -32.96 -24.52 12.47
CA GLU A 175 -33.51 -24.21 11.14
C GLU A 175 -34.42 -22.97 11.13
N THR A 176 -35.21 -22.72 12.18
CA THR A 176 -36.10 -21.55 12.23
C THR A 176 -35.30 -20.25 12.25
N ALA A 177 -34.26 -20.17 13.08
CA ALA A 177 -33.39 -19.00 13.14
C ALA A 177 -32.58 -18.83 11.85
N LYS A 178 -32.11 -19.93 11.24
CA LYS A 178 -31.40 -19.90 9.95
C LYS A 178 -32.25 -19.25 8.86
N TRP A 179 -33.51 -19.70 8.69
CA TRP A 179 -34.39 -19.13 7.67
C TRP A 179 -34.81 -17.70 7.98
N LYS A 180 -34.93 -17.33 9.26
CA LYS A 180 -35.14 -15.94 9.66
C LYS A 180 -33.94 -15.05 9.29
N ALA A 181 -32.73 -15.58 9.38
CA ALA A 181 -31.52 -14.85 8.99
C ALA A 181 -31.47 -14.61 7.48
N VAL A 182 -31.81 -15.62 6.68
CA VAL A 182 -31.94 -15.48 5.22
C VAL A 182 -33.03 -14.47 4.85
N GLU A 183 -34.15 -14.44 5.58
CA GLU A 183 -35.19 -13.41 5.39
C GLU A 183 -34.63 -11.99 5.61
N TYR A 184 -33.83 -11.78 6.66
CA TYR A 184 -33.19 -10.50 6.95
C TYR A 184 -32.15 -10.11 5.90
N GLY A 185 -31.34 -11.07 5.43
CA GLY A 185 -30.40 -10.86 4.33
C GLY A 185 -31.11 -10.44 3.05
N ASN A 186 -32.18 -11.15 2.66
CA ASN A 186 -32.97 -10.83 1.47
C ASN A 186 -33.68 -9.48 1.57
N ALA A 187 -34.20 -9.11 2.74
CA ALA A 187 -34.78 -7.80 2.97
C ALA A 187 -33.73 -6.68 2.85
N THR A 188 -32.50 -6.95 3.29
CA THR A 188 -31.36 -6.02 3.13
C THR A 188 -30.96 -5.88 1.66
N MET A 189 -30.88 -6.99 0.91
CA MET A 189 -30.68 -6.96 -0.54
C MET A 189 -31.74 -6.10 -1.23
N SER A 190 -33.03 -6.36 -0.96
CA SER A 190 -34.13 -5.60 -1.57
C SER A 190 -34.08 -4.10 -1.25
N THR A 191 -33.58 -3.73 -0.08
CA THR A 191 -33.39 -2.31 0.29
C THR A 191 -32.27 -1.66 -0.53
N ILE A 192 -31.15 -2.36 -0.71
CA ILE A 192 -30.01 -1.91 -1.54
C ILE A 192 -30.39 -1.84 -3.01
N GLU A 193 -31.20 -2.79 -3.52
CA GLU A 193 -31.72 -2.73 -4.89
C GLU A 193 -32.56 -1.47 -5.15
N GLY A 194 -33.28 -1.00 -4.14
CA GLY A 194 -34.04 0.24 -4.19
C GLY A 194 -33.20 1.50 -4.11
N ASP A 195 -32.08 1.45 -3.38
CA ASP A 195 -31.11 2.55 -3.25
C ASP A 195 -29.69 2.02 -3.01
N PRO A 196 -28.89 1.82 -4.07
CA PRO A 196 -27.53 1.32 -3.95
C PRO A 196 -26.59 2.28 -3.21
N THR A 197 -26.94 3.57 -3.12
CA THR A 197 -26.09 4.57 -2.48
C THR A 197 -25.94 4.33 -0.97
N LEU A 198 -26.83 3.55 -0.37
CA LEU A 198 -26.73 3.11 1.03
C LEU A 198 -25.46 2.31 1.31
N LEU A 199 -24.87 1.65 0.30
CA LEU A 199 -23.59 0.97 0.45
C LEU A 199 -22.42 1.96 0.55
N ALA A 200 -22.58 3.21 0.14
CA ALA A 200 -21.55 4.26 0.24
C ALA A 200 -21.81 5.25 1.40
N GLN A 201 -22.67 4.87 2.35
CA GLN A 201 -23.05 5.71 3.48
C GLN A 201 -22.63 5.06 4.80
N GLU A 202 -22.36 5.93 5.76
CA GLU A 202 -21.91 5.61 7.11
C GLU A 202 -22.90 6.14 8.15
N GLY A 203 -23.03 5.46 9.28
CA GLY A 203 -23.93 5.91 10.35
C GLY A 203 -23.73 5.18 11.67
N TRP A 204 -23.58 5.96 12.75
CA TRP A 204 -23.15 5.45 14.06
C TRP A 204 -21.83 4.68 13.91
N ALA A 205 -21.67 3.49 14.49
CA ALA A 205 -20.47 2.68 14.38
C ALA A 205 -20.41 1.78 13.13
N LEU A 206 -21.38 1.92 12.20
CA LEU A 206 -21.59 1.00 11.09
C LEU A 206 -21.52 1.70 9.74
N ALA A 207 -21.30 0.93 8.67
CA ALA A 207 -21.26 1.44 7.30
C ALA A 207 -21.92 0.47 6.31
N GLY A 208 -22.03 0.88 5.05
CA GLY A 208 -22.53 0.04 3.96
C GLY A 208 -21.88 -1.36 3.88
N GLY A 209 -20.61 -1.46 4.27
CA GLY A 209 -19.90 -2.73 4.39
C GLY A 209 -20.54 -3.74 5.36
N THR A 210 -21.17 -3.28 6.45
CA THR A 210 -21.93 -4.11 7.40
C THR A 210 -23.08 -4.82 6.70
N SER A 211 -23.84 -4.10 5.87
CA SER A 211 -24.94 -4.68 5.10
C SER A 211 -24.44 -5.71 4.09
N MET A 212 -23.34 -5.41 3.38
CA MET A 212 -22.75 -6.33 2.41
C MET A 212 -22.23 -7.60 3.09
N TRP A 213 -21.50 -7.47 4.19
CA TRP A 213 -21.00 -8.60 4.98
C TRP A 213 -22.15 -9.47 5.48
N GLY A 214 -23.22 -8.86 5.99
CA GLY A 214 -24.41 -9.57 6.46
C GLY A 214 -25.13 -10.38 5.38
N ILE A 215 -25.23 -9.82 4.17
CA ILE A 215 -25.79 -10.50 2.99
C ILE A 215 -24.89 -11.66 2.57
N TRP A 216 -23.58 -11.44 2.54
CA TRP A 216 -22.60 -12.47 2.22
C TRP A 216 -22.68 -13.65 3.19
N GLN A 217 -22.78 -13.38 4.50
CA GLN A 217 -22.77 -14.40 5.56
C GLN A 217 -24.12 -15.10 5.76
N SER A 218 -25.20 -14.65 5.11
CA SER A 218 -26.52 -15.27 5.26
C SER A 218 -27.11 -15.67 3.89
N SER A 219 -27.80 -14.75 3.22
CA SER A 219 -28.49 -15.03 1.96
C SER A 219 -27.60 -15.63 0.88
N MET A 220 -26.36 -15.16 0.76
CA MET A 220 -25.44 -15.63 -0.29
C MET A 220 -24.79 -16.97 0.05
N GLN A 221 -24.75 -17.38 1.32
CA GLN A 221 -24.35 -18.74 1.69
C GLN A 221 -25.39 -19.76 1.23
N GLU A 222 -26.68 -19.43 1.36
CA GLU A 222 -27.77 -20.32 0.95
C GLU A 222 -28.03 -20.24 -0.56
N PHE A 223 -27.97 -19.03 -1.13
CA PHE A 223 -28.29 -18.75 -2.53
C PHE A 223 -27.20 -17.87 -3.18
N PRO A 224 -26.03 -18.45 -3.53
CA PRO A 224 -24.94 -17.68 -4.14
C PRO A 224 -25.38 -16.95 -5.41
N ASN A 225 -25.09 -15.64 -5.48
CA ASN A 225 -25.46 -14.80 -6.61
C ASN A 225 -24.35 -13.79 -6.98
N ALA A 226 -23.38 -14.25 -7.77
CA ALA A 226 -22.27 -13.43 -8.24
C ALA A 226 -22.71 -12.22 -9.08
N THR A 227 -23.79 -12.34 -9.87
CA THR A 227 -24.32 -11.23 -10.67
C THR A 227 -24.82 -10.09 -9.77
N TRP A 228 -25.50 -10.41 -8.67
CA TRP A 228 -25.94 -9.40 -7.71
C TRP A 228 -24.74 -8.69 -7.07
N MET A 229 -23.74 -9.44 -6.62
CA MET A 229 -22.51 -8.88 -6.05
C MET A 229 -21.76 -7.98 -7.05
N GLN A 230 -21.64 -8.38 -8.31
CA GLN A 230 -21.02 -7.57 -9.36
C GLN A 230 -21.83 -6.30 -9.68
N THR A 231 -23.16 -6.33 -9.49
CA THR A 231 -24.04 -5.19 -9.77
C THR A 231 -23.96 -4.14 -8.67
N TYR A 232 -23.94 -4.54 -7.40
CA TYR A 232 -24.03 -3.61 -6.27
C TYR A 232 -22.71 -3.40 -5.51
N GLY A 233 -21.76 -4.33 -5.62
CA GLY A 233 -20.41 -4.22 -5.07
C GLY A 233 -19.70 -2.90 -5.40
N PRO A 234 -19.81 -2.33 -6.63
CA PRO A 234 -19.16 -1.06 -6.97
C PRO A 234 -19.66 0.14 -6.17
N SER A 235 -20.75 0.00 -5.41
CA SER A 235 -21.27 1.05 -4.52
C SER A 235 -20.60 1.04 -3.13
N LEU A 236 -19.73 0.08 -2.82
CA LEU A 236 -18.91 0.11 -1.61
C LEU A 236 -17.80 1.16 -1.75
N ARG A 237 -17.50 1.86 -0.65
CA ARG A 237 -16.32 2.72 -0.59
C ARG A 237 -15.05 1.92 -0.38
N THR A 238 -13.96 2.42 -0.92
CA THR A 238 -12.60 1.89 -0.70
C THR A 238 -11.81 2.73 0.28
N GLU A 239 -12.33 3.90 0.66
CA GLU A 239 -11.76 4.86 1.61
C GLU A 239 -12.90 5.76 2.09
N VAL A 240 -12.87 6.16 3.35
CA VAL A 240 -13.79 7.18 3.87
C VAL A 240 -13.05 8.51 3.92
N THR A 241 -13.47 9.52 3.16
CA THR A 241 -12.82 10.83 3.13
C THR A 241 -13.67 11.90 3.81
N ASN A 242 -13.04 12.77 4.61
CA ASN A 242 -13.68 13.88 5.33
C ASN A 242 -14.90 13.47 6.19
N PRO A 243 -14.73 12.60 7.20
CA PRO A 243 -15.85 12.30 8.10
C PRO A 243 -16.30 13.55 8.88
N GLY A 244 -15.42 14.55 9.07
CA GLY A 244 -15.59 15.63 10.04
C GLY A 244 -15.01 15.20 11.40
N VAL A 245 -14.72 16.13 12.30
CA VAL A 245 -14.15 15.80 13.62
C VAL A 245 -15.28 15.82 14.67
N GLY A 246 -15.48 14.72 15.42
CA GLY A 246 -16.40 14.66 16.57
C GLY A 246 -17.12 13.32 16.77
N ALA A 247 -17.63 13.12 17.99
CA ALA A 247 -18.40 11.95 18.42
C ALA A 247 -19.58 11.66 17.48
N GLY A 248 -19.46 10.61 16.67
CA GLY A 248 -20.39 10.25 15.60
C GLY A 248 -19.71 9.96 14.25
N ASN A 249 -18.44 10.29 14.13
CA ASN A 249 -17.59 9.99 12.99
C ASN A 249 -16.58 8.91 13.33
N SER A 250 -16.59 7.79 12.61
CA SER A 250 -15.70 6.64 12.85
C SER A 250 -15.02 6.18 11.58
N GLN A 251 -14.12 6.99 11.06
CA GLN A 251 -13.45 6.68 9.79
C GLN A 251 -12.81 5.30 9.81
N VAL A 252 -12.06 4.99 10.86
CA VAL A 252 -11.33 3.73 11.00
C VAL A 252 -12.31 2.57 11.18
N GLY A 253 -13.31 2.71 12.07
CA GLY A 253 -14.32 1.67 12.27
C GLY A 253 -15.17 1.37 11.03
N TRP A 254 -15.57 2.41 10.29
CA TRP A 254 -16.33 2.27 9.04
C TRP A 254 -15.52 1.59 7.94
N GLU A 255 -14.22 1.89 7.85
CA GLU A 255 -13.34 1.21 6.90
C GLU A 255 -13.22 -0.28 7.21
N ALA A 256 -13.15 -0.70 8.48
CA ALA A 256 -13.17 -2.12 8.82
C ALA A 256 -14.43 -2.83 8.30
N TRP A 257 -15.60 -2.18 8.39
CA TRP A 257 -16.82 -2.69 7.75
C TRP A 257 -16.72 -2.78 6.24
N TYR A 258 -16.14 -1.77 5.58
CA TYR A 258 -15.88 -1.82 4.15
C TYR A 258 -14.95 -2.97 3.76
N ALA A 259 -13.92 -3.27 4.57
CA ALA A 259 -13.06 -4.43 4.35
C ALA A 259 -13.87 -5.73 4.33
N GLY A 260 -14.73 -5.95 5.34
CA GLY A 260 -15.63 -7.11 5.38
C GLY A 260 -16.57 -7.20 4.17
N GLY A 261 -17.07 -6.05 3.68
CA GLY A 261 -17.89 -5.97 2.47
C GLY A 261 -17.12 -6.35 1.21
N HIS A 262 -15.93 -5.77 0.99
CA HIS A 262 -15.07 -6.07 -0.16
C HIS A 262 -14.63 -7.53 -0.16
N TYR A 263 -14.21 -8.07 0.99
CA TYR A 263 -13.88 -9.48 1.14
C TYR A 263 -15.08 -10.37 0.74
N GLY A 264 -16.29 -10.05 1.19
CA GLY A 264 -17.49 -10.80 0.85
C GLY A 264 -17.81 -10.78 -0.66
N VAL A 265 -17.63 -9.64 -1.33
CA VAL A 265 -17.80 -9.54 -2.78
C VAL A 265 -16.74 -10.37 -3.50
N TRP A 266 -15.47 -10.27 -3.11
CA TRP A 266 -14.39 -11.09 -3.66
C TRP A 266 -14.67 -12.59 -3.46
N ASN A 267 -15.11 -13.00 -2.28
CA ASN A 267 -15.37 -14.40 -1.94
C ASN A 267 -16.43 -15.05 -2.85
N ILE A 268 -17.45 -14.29 -3.24
CA ILE A 268 -18.53 -14.77 -4.12
C ILE A 268 -18.19 -14.65 -5.61
N THR A 269 -17.41 -13.64 -6.00
CA THR A 269 -17.20 -13.29 -7.43
C THR A 269 -15.84 -13.69 -7.97
N SER A 270 -14.86 -13.92 -7.11
CA SER A 270 -13.43 -14.03 -7.41
C SER A 270 -12.86 -12.82 -8.15
N ASP A 271 -13.52 -11.67 -8.09
CA ASP A 271 -13.04 -10.42 -8.68
C ASP A 271 -11.92 -9.83 -7.82
N LYS A 272 -10.69 -9.90 -8.34
CA LYS A 272 -9.47 -9.51 -7.63
C LYS A 272 -9.46 -8.04 -7.21
N GLN A 273 -10.19 -7.14 -7.88
CA GLN A 273 -10.23 -5.73 -7.50
C GLN A 273 -10.77 -5.54 -6.08
N TYR A 274 -11.78 -6.33 -5.68
CA TYR A 274 -12.31 -6.26 -4.32
C TYR A 274 -11.32 -6.80 -3.29
N TYR A 275 -10.45 -7.73 -3.68
CA TYR A 275 -9.36 -8.15 -2.80
C TYR A 275 -8.30 -7.08 -2.63
N VAL A 276 -7.94 -6.35 -3.71
CA VAL A 276 -7.07 -5.16 -3.62
C VAL A 276 -7.66 -4.15 -2.66
N ASN A 277 -8.96 -3.83 -2.79
CA ASN A 277 -9.63 -2.88 -1.91
C ASN A 277 -9.60 -3.32 -0.44
N PHE A 278 -9.74 -4.62 -0.18
CA PHE A 278 -9.60 -5.19 1.17
C PHE A 278 -8.17 -4.99 1.71
N LEU A 279 -7.15 -5.30 0.92
CA LEU A 279 -5.74 -5.12 1.32
C LEU A 279 -5.37 -3.64 1.52
N ASP A 280 -5.95 -2.73 0.72
CA ASP A 280 -5.75 -1.30 0.90
C ASP A 280 -6.29 -0.79 2.24
N ILE A 281 -7.46 -1.30 2.65
CA ILE A 281 -8.03 -0.98 3.95
C ILE A 281 -7.20 -1.61 5.07
N LEU A 282 -6.78 -2.88 4.91
CA LEU A 282 -5.89 -3.57 5.84
C LEU A 282 -4.62 -2.74 6.11
N ASP A 283 -3.94 -2.28 5.06
CA ASP A 283 -2.72 -1.48 5.19
C ASP A 283 -2.97 -0.16 5.94
N ARG A 284 -4.09 0.53 5.68
CA ARG A 284 -4.43 1.76 6.42
C ARG A 284 -4.76 1.49 7.88
N GLN A 285 -5.46 0.40 8.19
CA GLN A 285 -5.78 -0.02 9.56
C GLN A 285 -4.53 -0.37 10.36
N ILE A 286 -3.50 -0.95 9.73
CA ILE A 286 -2.21 -1.18 10.37
C ILE A 286 -1.54 0.15 10.70
N ALA A 287 -1.56 1.10 9.76
CA ALA A 287 -0.96 2.41 9.95
C ALA A 287 -1.70 3.33 10.93
N ALA A 288 -2.91 2.95 11.36
CA ALA A 288 -3.71 3.72 12.33
C ALA A 288 -3.31 3.47 13.79
N ASP A 289 -2.62 2.37 14.08
CA ASP A 289 -2.11 1.97 15.39
C ASP A 289 -0.78 2.71 15.65
N GLY A 290 -0.88 3.96 16.11
CA GLY A 290 0.23 4.92 16.11
C GLY A 290 1.27 4.69 17.22
N ASP A 291 0.84 4.17 18.37
CA ASP A 291 1.70 3.85 19.51
C ASP A 291 2.04 2.35 19.65
N ASP A 292 1.55 1.53 18.72
CA ASP A 292 1.87 0.11 18.55
C ASP A 292 1.38 -0.78 19.71
N ASP A 293 0.31 -0.37 20.39
CA ASP A 293 -0.28 -1.06 21.54
C ASP A 293 -1.39 -2.08 21.15
N GLY A 294 -1.89 -1.99 19.92
CA GLY A 294 -2.90 -2.88 19.34
C GLY A 294 -4.33 -2.34 19.36
N GLY A 295 -4.57 -1.23 20.03
CA GLY A 295 -5.76 -0.39 19.94
C GLY A 295 -5.86 0.32 18.60
N LEU A 296 -6.98 1.00 18.37
CA LEU A 296 -7.16 1.89 17.23
C LEU A 296 -8.02 3.09 17.59
N PRO A 297 -7.69 4.28 17.08
CA PRO A 297 -8.50 5.47 17.28
C PRO A 297 -9.72 5.45 16.35
N THR A 298 -10.67 6.33 16.64
CA THR A 298 -11.88 6.45 15.83
C THR A 298 -11.61 7.05 14.45
N ASN A 299 -10.67 7.99 14.34
CA ASN A 299 -10.27 8.65 13.09
C ASN A 299 -8.74 8.71 12.91
N TYR A 300 -8.27 8.69 11.66
CA TYR A 300 -6.83 8.81 11.38
C TYR A 300 -6.29 10.16 11.89
N GLY A 301 -5.23 10.12 12.70
CA GLY A 301 -4.56 11.30 13.25
C GLY A 301 -5.18 11.86 14.53
N GLU A 302 -6.13 11.15 15.14
CA GLU A 302 -6.44 11.32 16.57
C GLU A 302 -5.23 10.91 17.44
N PRO A 303 -5.16 11.36 18.71
CA PRO A 303 -4.08 10.97 19.61
C PRO A 303 -4.02 9.46 19.82
N ASP A 304 -2.80 8.94 19.87
CA ASP A 304 -2.55 7.49 20.06
C ASP A 304 -2.93 7.00 21.48
N ASP A 305 -3.40 7.86 22.38
CA ASP A 305 -3.85 7.51 23.75
C ASP A 305 -5.38 7.62 23.94
N THR A 306 -6.12 7.55 22.83
CA THR A 306 -7.59 7.66 22.77
C THR A 306 -8.21 6.49 22.00
N ASP A 307 -7.58 5.32 22.11
CA ASP A 307 -7.98 4.15 21.34
C ASP A 307 -9.28 3.53 21.85
N GLU A 308 -10.10 3.08 20.90
CA GLU A 308 -11.50 2.73 21.11
C GLU A 308 -11.70 1.22 20.97
N SER A 309 -12.27 0.61 22.00
CA SER A 309 -12.46 -0.85 22.08
C SER A 309 -13.28 -1.40 20.92
N TRP A 310 -14.31 -0.71 20.47
CA TRP A 310 -15.20 -1.15 19.40
C TRP A 310 -14.58 -0.99 18.00
N VAL A 311 -13.79 0.06 17.76
CA VAL A 311 -13.02 0.20 16.49
C VAL A 311 -12.00 -0.92 16.40
N THR A 312 -11.31 -1.17 17.51
CA THR A 312 -10.30 -2.22 17.65
C THR A 312 -10.92 -3.61 17.45
N SER A 313 -12.13 -3.85 17.96
CA SER A 313 -12.85 -5.12 17.75
C SER A 313 -13.20 -5.34 16.27
N TYR A 314 -13.60 -4.28 15.55
CA TYR A 314 -13.92 -4.37 14.12
C TYR A 314 -12.69 -4.71 13.29
N ARG A 315 -11.52 -4.15 13.62
CA ARG A 315 -10.24 -4.54 13.01
C ARG A 315 -9.97 -6.02 13.24
N ALA A 316 -10.09 -6.51 14.47
CA ALA A 316 -9.89 -7.93 14.77
C ALA A 316 -10.86 -8.83 13.97
N PHE A 317 -12.14 -8.48 13.91
CA PHE A 317 -13.20 -9.29 13.32
C PHE A 317 -13.27 -9.25 11.78
N LEU A 318 -13.11 -8.08 11.18
CA LEU A 318 -13.38 -7.84 9.74
C LEU A 318 -12.12 -7.67 8.91
N VAL A 319 -10.98 -7.49 9.55
CA VAL A 319 -9.72 -7.22 8.88
C VAL A 319 -8.75 -8.36 9.16
N LEU A 320 -8.30 -8.51 10.41
CA LEU A 320 -7.29 -9.51 10.76
C LEU A 320 -7.82 -10.95 10.65
N ASP A 321 -9.04 -11.24 11.13
CA ASP A 321 -9.61 -12.59 11.03
C ASP A 321 -9.95 -13.02 9.61
N LEU A 322 -10.49 -12.10 8.79
CA LEU A 322 -10.76 -12.39 7.38
C LEU A 322 -9.47 -12.63 6.60
N PHE A 323 -8.42 -11.87 6.90
CA PHE A 323 -7.09 -12.12 6.35
C PHE A 323 -6.53 -13.48 6.77
N ASN A 324 -6.67 -13.87 8.04
CA ASN A 324 -6.21 -15.17 8.53
C ASN A 324 -6.97 -16.38 7.92
N LYS A 325 -8.10 -16.16 7.25
CA LYS A 325 -8.82 -17.22 6.53
C LYS A 325 -8.22 -17.53 5.16
N MET A 326 -7.19 -16.78 4.73
CA MET A 326 -6.48 -17.04 3.47
C MET A 326 -5.55 -18.26 3.57
N PRO A 327 -5.30 -18.95 2.45
CA PRO A 327 -4.29 -20.01 2.38
C PRO A 327 -2.93 -19.48 2.84
N SER A 328 -2.18 -20.31 3.58
CA SER A 328 -0.82 -19.94 3.99
C SER A 328 0.21 -20.29 2.89
N GLY A 329 1.26 -19.49 2.79
CA GLY A 329 2.29 -19.50 1.75
C GLY A 329 3.57 -18.80 2.21
N ASN A 330 4.49 -18.58 1.27
CA ASN A 330 5.70 -17.79 1.50
C ASN A 330 5.56 -16.42 0.84
N ALA A 331 6.23 -15.41 1.39
CA ALA A 331 6.30 -14.09 0.76
C ALA A 331 6.76 -14.20 -0.71
N PRO A 332 6.19 -13.41 -1.63
CA PRO A 332 6.39 -13.58 -3.05
C PRO A 332 7.79 -13.09 -3.39
N GLY A 333 8.36 -13.65 -4.45
CA GLY A 333 9.59 -13.18 -5.05
C GLY A 333 9.49 -11.73 -5.55
N VAL A 334 10.64 -11.14 -5.84
CA VAL A 334 10.75 -9.80 -6.41
C VAL A 334 10.23 -9.78 -7.86
N ALA A 335 9.52 -8.71 -8.25
CA ALA A 335 9.37 -8.36 -9.65
C ALA A 335 10.71 -7.81 -10.18
N ASP A 336 11.26 -8.39 -11.24
CA ASP A 336 12.52 -7.92 -11.81
C ASP A 336 12.25 -6.84 -12.87
N LEU A 337 12.34 -5.58 -12.48
CA LEU A 337 12.10 -4.43 -13.36
C LEU A 337 13.14 -4.40 -14.51
N GLN A 338 12.67 -4.59 -15.74
CA GLN A 338 13.49 -4.68 -16.94
C GLN A 338 13.71 -3.33 -17.62
N GLY A 339 12.70 -2.46 -17.58
CA GLY A 339 12.73 -1.19 -18.30
C GLY A 339 11.82 -0.12 -17.70
N ALA A 340 12.21 1.12 -17.96
CA ALA A 340 11.40 2.32 -17.79
C ALA A 340 11.61 3.16 -19.06
N ASP A 341 10.74 2.98 -20.04
CA ASP A 341 10.96 3.46 -21.39
C ASP A 341 10.16 4.72 -21.65
N TRP A 342 10.80 5.68 -22.31
CA TRP A 342 10.09 6.83 -22.84
C TRP A 342 9.44 6.46 -24.18
N VAL A 343 8.11 6.53 -24.26
CA VAL A 343 7.36 6.03 -25.43
C VAL A 343 6.47 7.11 -26.02
N GLY A 344 6.62 7.30 -27.34
CA GLY A 344 5.73 8.07 -28.21
C GLY A 344 5.79 9.59 -28.05
N ALA A 345 5.20 10.30 -29.03
CA ALA A 345 5.06 11.76 -29.02
C ALA A 345 4.13 12.29 -27.89
N GLY A 346 3.42 11.39 -27.19
CA GLY A 346 2.56 11.69 -26.04
C GLY A 346 3.34 11.88 -24.73
N GLY A 347 4.58 11.40 -24.67
CA GLY A 347 5.46 11.65 -23.54
C GLY A 347 5.18 10.77 -22.33
N ASP A 348 4.96 9.47 -22.52
CA ASP A 348 4.66 8.54 -21.43
C ASP A 348 5.93 7.85 -20.90
N VAL A 349 5.89 7.34 -19.66
CA VAL A 349 6.91 6.40 -19.15
C VAL A 349 6.26 5.03 -19.01
N VAL A 350 6.74 4.06 -19.78
CA VAL A 350 6.27 2.67 -19.76
C VAL A 350 7.24 1.81 -18.95
N LEU A 351 6.76 1.27 -17.84
CA LEU A 351 7.49 0.33 -17.01
C LEU A 351 7.22 -1.10 -17.49
N GLY A 352 8.26 -1.93 -17.57
CA GLY A 352 8.15 -3.35 -17.87
C GLY A 352 9.00 -4.18 -16.92
N TRP A 353 8.48 -5.31 -16.44
CA TRP A 353 9.18 -6.22 -15.54
C TRP A 353 8.99 -7.69 -15.95
N ASN A 354 9.89 -8.55 -15.49
CA ASN A 354 9.65 -9.99 -15.50
C ASN A 354 8.77 -10.35 -14.29
N PRO A 355 7.87 -11.33 -14.44
CA PRO A 355 7.06 -11.82 -13.32
C PRO A 355 7.93 -12.21 -12.12
N SER A 356 7.31 -12.16 -10.93
CA SER A 356 7.89 -12.78 -9.74
C SER A 356 8.24 -14.25 -10.02
N GLY A 357 9.26 -14.76 -9.33
CA GLY A 357 9.58 -16.20 -9.37
C GLY A 357 8.39 -17.09 -8.98
N ASP A 358 7.45 -16.54 -8.21
CA ASP A 358 6.24 -17.21 -7.74
C ASP A 358 5.01 -16.96 -8.63
N ASP A 359 5.14 -16.20 -9.72
CA ASP A 359 4.07 -15.93 -10.68
C ASP A 359 4.25 -16.80 -11.94
N GLY A 360 3.50 -17.91 -12.04
CA GLY A 360 3.55 -18.87 -13.15
C GLY A 360 4.57 -20.01 -13.00
N ALA A 361 5.36 -19.99 -11.92
CA ALA A 361 6.14 -21.08 -11.35
C ALA A 361 6.09 -20.95 -9.81
N GLY A 362 6.43 -21.97 -9.03
CA GLY A 362 6.33 -21.86 -7.55
C GLY A 362 4.89 -21.93 -7.01
N GLU A 363 4.56 -21.12 -6.00
CA GLU A 363 3.26 -21.15 -5.28
C GLU A 363 2.10 -20.56 -6.11
N SER A 364 2.38 -19.72 -7.12
CA SER A 364 1.36 -19.15 -8.03
C SER A 364 0.26 -18.37 -7.31
N ASP A 365 0.67 -17.58 -6.33
CA ASP A 365 -0.16 -16.84 -5.38
C ASP A 365 -0.10 -15.31 -5.56
N VAL A 366 0.75 -14.80 -6.46
CA VAL A 366 0.79 -13.38 -6.78
C VAL A 366 -0.57 -12.91 -7.32
N VAL A 367 -1.12 -11.88 -6.69
CA VAL A 367 -2.43 -11.31 -7.05
C VAL A 367 -2.23 -10.15 -8.01
N PHE A 368 -1.33 -9.22 -7.65
CA PHE A 368 -1.04 -8.01 -8.41
C PHE A 368 0.36 -7.47 -8.11
N TYR A 369 0.79 -6.55 -8.95
CA TYR A 369 1.98 -5.74 -8.82
C TYR A 369 1.56 -4.31 -8.49
N GLU A 370 2.19 -3.71 -7.50
CA GLU A 370 2.02 -2.31 -7.14
C GLU A 370 3.15 -1.49 -7.74
N ILE A 371 2.80 -0.37 -8.36
CA ILE A 371 3.76 0.51 -9.01
C ILE A 371 3.90 1.71 -8.12
N TYR A 372 5.12 2.00 -7.68
CA TYR A 372 5.44 3.15 -6.84
C TYR A 372 6.29 4.13 -7.60
N TYR A 373 6.09 5.42 -7.31
CA TYR A 373 6.92 6.49 -7.84
C TYR A 373 7.29 7.50 -6.76
N SER A 374 8.44 8.13 -6.91
CA SER A 374 8.84 9.30 -6.14
C SER A 374 9.15 10.45 -7.10
N VAL A 375 8.77 11.67 -6.72
CA VAL A 375 9.08 12.90 -7.46
C VAL A 375 10.28 13.55 -6.80
N ASN A 376 11.34 13.80 -7.57
CA ASN A 376 12.56 14.42 -7.08
C ASN A 376 12.71 15.86 -7.62
N ASP A 377 13.04 16.80 -6.74
CA ASP A 377 13.34 18.20 -7.08
C ASP A 377 14.83 18.43 -7.45
N LEU A 378 15.68 17.42 -7.30
CA LEU A 378 17.10 17.49 -7.63
C LEU A 378 17.37 17.15 -9.11
N SER A 379 18.44 17.73 -9.66
CA SER A 379 18.97 17.44 -10.99
C SER A 379 19.25 15.94 -11.16
N CYS A 380 18.40 15.22 -11.90
CA CYS A 380 18.45 13.78 -12.21
C CYS A 380 18.80 12.79 -11.09
N GLY A 381 19.10 13.20 -9.87
CA GLY A 381 19.61 12.36 -8.78
C GLY A 381 18.56 12.06 -7.74
N TYR A 382 18.90 11.20 -6.80
CA TYR A 382 18.10 10.92 -5.62
C TYR A 382 18.07 12.16 -4.72
N GLY A 383 16.86 12.68 -4.52
CA GLY A 383 16.54 13.51 -3.37
C GLY A 383 16.12 12.64 -2.18
N VAL A 384 15.23 13.18 -1.36
CA VAL A 384 14.50 12.35 -0.40
C VAL A 384 13.47 11.53 -1.18
N LEU A 385 13.65 10.22 -1.21
CA LEU A 385 12.74 9.31 -1.90
C LEU A 385 11.49 9.06 -1.05
N ASN A 386 10.47 9.86 -1.29
CA ASN A 386 9.12 9.62 -0.76
C ASN A 386 8.28 8.96 -1.84
N PHE A 387 8.06 7.66 -1.71
CA PHE A 387 7.30 6.91 -2.71
C PHE A 387 5.81 6.98 -2.46
N THR A 388 5.05 7.15 -3.52
CA THR A 388 3.58 7.10 -3.55
C THR A 388 3.17 6.00 -4.51
N ARG A 389 2.13 5.23 -4.18
CA ARG A 389 1.59 4.23 -5.09
C ARG A 389 0.91 4.91 -6.27
N LEU A 390 1.34 4.57 -7.48
CA LEU A 390 0.82 5.08 -8.74
C LEU A 390 -0.37 4.25 -9.25
N GLY A 391 -0.33 2.93 -9.04
CA GLY A 391 -1.37 2.03 -9.51
C GLY A 391 -1.05 0.56 -9.24
N VAL A 392 -1.97 -0.31 -9.67
CA VAL A 392 -1.84 -1.76 -9.57
C VAL A 392 -1.99 -2.42 -10.94
N VAL A 393 -1.28 -3.51 -11.16
CA VAL A 393 -1.38 -4.36 -12.36
C VAL A 393 -1.59 -5.80 -11.92
N PHE A 394 -2.72 -6.40 -12.31
CA PHE A 394 -3.00 -7.79 -11.95
C PHE A 394 -2.03 -8.78 -12.58
N ALA A 395 -1.71 -9.85 -11.85
CA ALA A 395 -0.88 -10.94 -12.34
C ALA A 395 -1.38 -11.47 -13.69
N GLY A 396 -0.44 -11.75 -14.60
CA GLY A 396 -0.70 -12.02 -16.03
C GLY A 396 -0.50 -10.81 -16.95
N SER A 397 -0.27 -9.61 -16.42
CA SER A 397 0.23 -8.44 -17.15
C SER A 397 1.45 -7.86 -16.43
N TYR A 398 2.46 -7.43 -17.18
CA TYR A 398 3.77 -7.03 -16.63
C TYR A 398 4.28 -5.69 -17.19
N VAL A 399 3.33 -4.84 -17.57
CA VAL A 399 3.59 -3.53 -18.15
C VAL A 399 2.67 -2.52 -17.49
N PHE A 400 3.20 -1.33 -17.20
CA PHE A 400 2.44 -0.20 -16.68
C PHE A 400 2.79 1.08 -17.44
N ASP A 401 1.78 1.86 -17.79
CA ASP A 401 1.92 3.15 -18.50
C ASP A 401 1.65 4.31 -17.53
N HIS A 402 2.68 5.10 -17.26
CA HIS A 402 2.54 6.38 -16.57
C HIS A 402 2.39 7.51 -17.59
N SER A 403 1.12 7.79 -17.93
CA SER A 403 0.77 8.73 -18.98
C SER A 403 1.26 10.15 -18.69
N GLY A 404 1.92 10.79 -19.65
CA GLY A 404 2.45 12.15 -19.61
C GLY A 404 3.72 12.36 -18.79
N ALA A 405 4.16 11.37 -18.00
CA ALA A 405 5.31 11.52 -17.10
C ALA A 405 6.64 11.75 -17.82
N GLY A 406 6.77 11.25 -19.04
CA GLY A 406 7.94 11.39 -19.89
C GLY A 406 8.16 12.82 -20.38
N ALA A 407 7.11 13.53 -20.74
CA ALA A 407 7.19 14.94 -21.15
C ALA A 407 7.14 15.94 -19.98
N ASP A 408 6.83 15.49 -18.76
CA ASP A 408 6.86 16.36 -17.58
C ASP A 408 8.29 16.90 -17.34
N SER A 409 8.44 18.11 -16.82
CA SER A 409 9.74 18.63 -16.36
C SER A 409 10.26 17.97 -15.07
N LYS A 410 9.41 17.24 -14.35
CA LYS A 410 9.75 16.54 -13.11
C LYS A 410 10.60 15.29 -13.36
N ASN A 411 11.38 14.94 -12.35
CA ASN A 411 12.16 13.72 -12.30
C ASN A 411 11.43 12.67 -11.49
N TYR A 412 11.44 11.43 -11.97
CA TYR A 412 10.72 10.32 -11.37
C TYR A 412 11.68 9.18 -11.07
N THR A 413 11.47 8.52 -9.93
CA THR A 413 12.06 7.23 -9.61
C THR A 413 10.93 6.24 -9.37
N TYR A 414 11.05 5.03 -9.90
CA TYR A 414 10.02 4.00 -9.86
C TYR A 414 10.55 2.71 -9.25
N TYR A 415 9.69 1.97 -8.55
CA TYR A 415 9.90 0.55 -8.29
C TYR A 415 8.57 -0.19 -8.41
N VAL A 416 8.67 -1.52 -8.54
CA VAL A 416 7.51 -2.41 -8.60
C VAL A 416 7.55 -3.31 -7.37
N ALA A 417 6.43 -3.43 -6.66
CA ALA A 417 6.29 -4.38 -5.56
C ALA A 417 5.32 -5.49 -5.98
N THR A 418 5.61 -6.73 -5.59
CA THR A 418 4.70 -7.86 -5.73
C THR A 418 3.79 -7.94 -4.52
N ARG A 419 2.53 -8.29 -4.72
CA ARG A 419 1.56 -8.57 -3.65
C ARG A 419 0.87 -9.91 -3.90
N ASP A 420 0.78 -10.74 -2.87
CA ASP A 420 0.12 -12.05 -2.93
C ASP A 420 -1.19 -12.12 -2.13
N TYR A 421 -1.79 -13.32 -2.08
CA TYR A 421 -3.03 -13.57 -1.35
C TYR A 421 -2.88 -13.52 0.16
N GLU A 422 -1.67 -13.59 0.69
CA GLU A 422 -1.39 -13.44 2.11
C GLU A 422 -1.00 -12.00 2.46
N GLY A 423 -1.24 -11.05 1.53
CA GLY A 423 -0.90 -9.65 1.72
C GLY A 423 0.59 -9.39 1.93
N TRP A 424 1.48 -10.36 1.68
CA TRP A 424 2.91 -10.13 1.65
C TRP A 424 3.23 -9.17 0.53
N ARG A 425 4.27 -8.37 0.75
CA ARG A 425 4.74 -7.39 -0.20
C ARG A 425 6.24 -7.54 -0.39
N THR A 426 6.70 -7.68 -1.63
CA THR A 426 8.14 -7.75 -1.91
C THR A 426 8.50 -6.73 -2.98
N SER A 427 9.33 -5.75 -2.62
CA SER A 427 9.74 -4.68 -3.53
C SER A 427 10.90 -5.10 -4.44
N SER A 428 10.90 -4.62 -5.68
CA SER A 428 12.05 -4.74 -6.58
C SER A 428 13.26 -4.01 -5.99
N ASN A 429 14.43 -4.62 -6.10
CA ASN A 429 15.71 -4.00 -5.77
C ASN A 429 16.33 -3.22 -6.96
N VAL A 430 15.61 -3.18 -8.08
CA VAL A 430 15.93 -2.41 -9.28
C VAL A 430 14.95 -1.25 -9.38
N TYR A 431 15.49 -0.06 -9.62
CA TYR A 431 14.70 1.16 -9.81
C TYR A 431 14.66 1.57 -11.27
N GLY A 432 13.49 2.05 -11.70
CA GLY A 432 13.34 2.81 -12.93
C GLY A 432 13.55 4.29 -12.66
N GLY A 433 14.05 5.03 -13.63
CA GLY A 433 14.27 6.47 -13.52
C GLY A 433 13.81 7.18 -14.77
N LYS A 434 13.30 8.40 -14.61
CA LYS A 434 13.12 9.35 -15.70
C LYS A 434 13.60 10.72 -15.26
N CYS A 435 14.35 11.40 -16.12
CA CYS A 435 14.87 12.73 -15.87
C CYS A 435 14.64 13.67 -17.06
N ALA A 436 14.42 14.95 -16.74
CA ALA A 436 14.53 16.07 -17.66
C ALA A 436 15.86 16.82 -17.43
N ILE A 437 16.78 16.77 -18.38
CA ILE A 437 18.05 17.49 -18.33
C ILE A 437 17.87 18.85 -19.02
N PRO A 438 17.93 19.98 -18.29
CA PRO A 438 17.76 21.29 -18.90
C PRO A 438 18.97 21.69 -19.74
N LEU A 439 18.69 22.18 -20.95
CA LEU A 439 19.68 22.63 -21.93
C LEU A 439 19.45 24.10 -22.24
N SER A 440 20.52 24.89 -22.18
CA SER A 440 20.50 26.28 -22.65
C SER A 440 20.81 26.33 -24.14
N SER A 441 20.28 27.34 -24.84
CA SER A 441 20.68 27.62 -26.22
C SER A 441 22.22 27.68 -26.36
N GLY A 442 22.75 26.98 -27.35
CA GLY A 442 24.17 26.76 -27.56
C GLY A 442 24.66 25.40 -27.04
N MET A 443 25.96 25.33 -26.74
CA MET A 443 26.63 24.10 -26.29
C MET A 443 26.33 23.79 -24.82
N ASN A 444 25.99 22.55 -24.53
CA ASN A 444 25.81 21.97 -23.19
C ASN A 444 26.67 20.71 -23.09
N LEU A 445 27.07 20.32 -21.88
CA LEU A 445 27.78 19.06 -21.62
C LEU A 445 26.98 18.22 -20.64
N VAL A 446 26.54 17.05 -21.08
CA VAL A 446 25.59 16.18 -20.35
C VAL A 446 26.07 14.74 -20.29
N SER A 447 25.44 13.94 -19.44
CA SER A 447 25.54 12.49 -19.43
C SER A 447 24.16 11.86 -19.27
N ILE A 448 24.01 10.58 -19.63
CA ILE A 448 22.77 9.83 -19.42
C ILE A 448 22.92 9.03 -18.12
N PRO A 449 22.11 9.29 -17.07
CA PRO A 449 22.27 8.61 -15.78
C PRO A 449 21.63 7.22 -15.73
N PHE A 450 20.85 6.84 -16.74
CA PHE A 450 20.08 5.59 -16.77
C PHE A 450 20.54 4.67 -17.90
N ARG A 451 20.49 3.36 -17.67
CA ARG A 451 20.55 2.40 -18.77
C ARG A 451 19.21 2.41 -19.49
N THR A 452 19.15 3.08 -20.63
CA THR A 452 17.99 3.09 -21.53
C THR A 452 17.86 1.72 -22.19
N HIS A 453 16.64 1.34 -22.58
CA HIS A 453 16.42 0.09 -23.33
C HIS A 453 17.08 0.15 -24.72
N PHE A 454 17.07 1.32 -25.36
CA PHE A 454 17.80 1.60 -26.60
C PHE A 454 18.86 2.66 -26.35
N ALA A 455 20.13 2.31 -26.59
CA ALA A 455 21.25 3.24 -26.48
C ALA A 455 21.47 4.05 -27.77
N ASP A 456 20.70 3.80 -28.83
CA ASP A 456 20.91 4.44 -30.13
C ASP A 456 20.79 5.97 -30.03
N ALA A 457 21.76 6.70 -30.59
CA ALA A 457 21.77 8.17 -30.53
C ALA A 457 20.51 8.77 -31.14
N SER A 458 19.98 8.17 -32.22
CA SER A 458 18.71 8.59 -32.80
C SER A 458 17.53 8.41 -31.86
N PHE A 459 17.56 7.41 -30.97
CA PHE A 459 16.52 7.20 -29.95
C PHE A 459 16.71 8.08 -28.72
N ILE A 460 17.94 8.41 -28.33
CA ILE A 460 18.17 9.35 -27.22
C ILE A 460 17.73 10.77 -27.58
N PHE A 461 17.92 11.16 -28.85
CA PHE A 461 17.71 12.54 -29.30
C PHE A 461 16.45 12.77 -30.14
N PHE A 462 15.58 11.76 -30.34
CA PHE A 462 14.54 11.82 -31.39
C PHE A 462 13.57 13.01 -31.27
N GLU A 463 13.31 13.50 -30.06
CA GLU A 463 12.31 14.56 -29.84
C GLU A 463 12.90 15.93 -29.54
N MET A 464 14.22 16.04 -29.70
CA MET A 464 14.90 17.31 -29.68
C MET A 464 14.84 17.98 -31.06
N TRP A 465 13.68 18.53 -31.41
CA TRP A 465 13.48 19.25 -32.68
C TRP A 465 14.44 20.44 -32.88
N ASN A 466 15.01 20.95 -31.79
CA ASN A 466 15.97 22.06 -31.77
C ASN A 466 17.44 21.60 -31.68
N LEU A 467 17.71 20.29 -31.73
CA LEU A 467 19.07 19.74 -31.75
C LEU A 467 19.78 20.10 -33.06
N GLU A 468 20.95 20.72 -32.94
CA GLU A 468 21.83 20.98 -34.08
C GLU A 468 22.86 19.87 -34.24
N SER A 469 23.46 19.42 -33.13
CA SER A 469 24.40 18.29 -33.12
C SER A 469 24.67 17.79 -31.70
N ALA A 470 25.07 16.53 -31.58
CA ALA A 470 25.60 15.94 -30.37
C ALA A 470 26.93 15.23 -30.69
N TRP A 471 27.93 15.33 -29.82
CA TRP A 471 29.22 14.68 -30.05
C TRP A 471 29.91 14.27 -28.75
N THR A 472 30.79 13.28 -28.85
CA THR A 472 31.56 12.75 -27.72
C THR A 472 33.00 12.48 -28.14
N TYR A 473 33.85 12.23 -27.14
CA TYR A 473 35.26 11.90 -27.32
C TYR A 473 35.51 10.46 -26.87
N ASP A 474 35.75 9.59 -27.85
CA ASP A 474 36.05 8.18 -27.69
C ASP A 474 37.56 7.96 -27.66
N THR A 475 38.09 7.79 -26.46
CA THR A 475 39.51 7.46 -26.22
C THR A 475 39.97 6.14 -26.85
N SER A 476 39.04 5.23 -27.13
CA SER A 476 39.36 3.91 -27.70
C SER A 476 39.65 3.96 -29.20
N ASP A 477 39.24 5.05 -29.88
CA ASP A 477 39.53 5.31 -31.29
C ASP A 477 40.46 6.54 -31.47
N PRO A 478 41.77 6.39 -31.23
CA PRO A 478 42.71 7.50 -31.37
C PRO A 478 42.87 8.01 -32.82
N ALA A 479 42.39 7.26 -33.82
CA ALA A 479 42.43 7.68 -35.22
C ALA A 479 41.29 8.63 -35.57
N ASN A 480 40.11 8.41 -34.99
CA ASN A 480 38.95 9.28 -35.10
C ASN A 480 38.22 9.41 -33.75
N PRO A 481 38.78 10.16 -32.78
CA PRO A 481 38.27 10.15 -31.42
C PRO A 481 36.98 10.96 -31.25
N TRP A 482 36.64 11.85 -32.17
CA TRP A 482 35.39 12.61 -32.11
C TRP A 482 34.30 11.88 -32.86
N LYS A 483 33.22 11.51 -32.17
CA LYS A 483 32.01 10.92 -32.77
C LYS A 483 30.89 11.96 -32.78
N LEU A 484 30.19 12.09 -33.90
CA LEU A 484 29.18 13.09 -34.17
C LEU A 484 27.84 12.44 -34.54
N TYR A 485 26.77 12.98 -33.96
CA TYR A 485 25.40 12.82 -34.39
C TYR A 485 24.84 14.19 -34.79
N ASP A 486 24.40 14.32 -36.03
CA ASP A 486 23.75 15.50 -36.59
C ASP A 486 22.49 15.03 -37.33
N PRO A 487 21.28 15.39 -36.86
CA PRO A 487 20.03 14.91 -37.44
C PRO A 487 19.81 15.39 -38.88
N GLN A 488 20.53 16.42 -39.34
CA GLN A 488 20.44 16.96 -40.69
C GLN A 488 21.46 16.33 -41.65
N LYS A 489 22.40 15.52 -41.16
CA LYS A 489 23.41 14.85 -41.98
C LYS A 489 23.05 13.37 -42.23
N PRO A 490 23.34 12.86 -43.45
CA PRO A 490 23.03 11.48 -43.81
C PRO A 490 23.97 10.44 -43.16
N PHE A 491 25.13 10.84 -42.65
CA PHE A 491 26.12 9.96 -42.06
C PHE A 491 26.53 10.47 -40.69
N ASN A 492 26.34 9.64 -39.66
CA ASN A 492 26.69 9.88 -38.28
C ASN A 492 27.57 8.73 -37.79
N ASP A 493 28.61 9.04 -37.01
CA ASP A 493 29.52 8.06 -36.41
C ASP A 493 29.38 7.96 -34.89
N LEU A 494 28.56 8.82 -34.27
CA LEU A 494 27.98 8.57 -32.94
C LEU A 494 26.70 7.74 -33.09
N SER A 495 26.82 6.41 -33.00
CA SER A 495 25.68 5.50 -33.13
C SER A 495 24.96 5.25 -31.82
N ALA A 496 25.67 5.27 -30.69
CA ALA A 496 25.11 4.97 -29.37
C ALA A 496 25.60 5.96 -28.31
N VAL A 497 24.76 6.21 -27.31
CA VAL A 497 25.07 6.99 -26.11
C VAL A 497 24.70 6.13 -24.90
N ASP A 498 25.69 5.81 -24.06
CA ASP A 498 25.49 5.02 -22.85
C ASP A 498 25.82 5.82 -21.57
N VAL A 499 25.62 5.16 -20.43
CA VAL A 499 25.78 5.72 -19.08
C VAL A 499 27.21 6.16 -18.73
N THR A 500 28.21 5.64 -19.45
CA THR A 500 29.63 5.93 -19.18
C THR A 500 30.11 7.20 -19.87
N MET A 501 29.36 7.69 -20.86
CA MET A 501 29.80 8.71 -21.79
C MET A 501 29.43 10.13 -21.32
N GLY A 502 30.35 11.06 -21.53
CA GLY A 502 29.99 12.48 -21.60
C GLY A 502 29.67 12.88 -23.04
N VAL A 503 28.64 13.70 -23.22
CA VAL A 503 28.18 14.13 -24.55
C VAL A 503 27.99 15.63 -24.57
N TRP A 504 28.63 16.28 -25.54
CA TRP A 504 28.32 17.65 -25.90
C TRP A 504 27.05 17.68 -26.72
N VAL A 505 26.13 18.58 -26.38
CA VAL A 505 24.84 18.75 -27.05
C VAL A 505 24.65 20.21 -27.38
N ASN A 506 24.52 20.53 -28.68
CA ASN A 506 24.30 21.89 -29.16
C ASN A 506 22.86 22.06 -29.64
N VAL A 507 22.15 23.03 -29.06
CA VAL A 507 20.74 23.29 -29.32
C VAL A 507 20.49 24.74 -29.74
N SER A 508 19.59 24.94 -30.70
CA SER A 508 19.26 26.28 -31.22
C SER A 508 18.42 27.14 -30.27
N ALA A 509 17.78 26.53 -29.26
CA ALA A 509 16.96 27.18 -28.25
C ALA A 509 17.01 26.40 -26.94
N ASN A 510 16.58 27.01 -25.83
CA ASN A 510 16.44 26.30 -24.56
C ASN A 510 15.47 25.11 -24.70
N ALA A 511 15.82 23.96 -24.14
CA ALA A 511 14.99 22.75 -24.16
C ALA A 511 15.34 21.81 -23.00
N ASN A 512 14.65 20.67 -22.92
CA ASN A 512 15.01 19.56 -22.05
C ASN A 512 15.37 18.34 -22.90
N LEU A 513 16.41 17.62 -22.49
CA LEU A 513 16.65 16.25 -22.91
C LEU A 513 15.94 15.31 -21.93
N TYR A 514 14.92 14.60 -22.39
CA TYR A 514 14.20 13.62 -21.59
C TYR A 514 14.83 12.24 -21.76
N VAL A 515 15.14 11.59 -20.63
CA VAL A 515 15.76 10.27 -20.60
C VAL A 515 15.06 9.42 -19.57
N ALA A 516 14.76 8.16 -19.92
CA ALA A 516 14.19 7.17 -19.02
C ALA A 516 14.93 5.85 -19.17
N GLY A 517 15.08 5.11 -18.07
CA GLY A 517 15.70 3.79 -18.09
C GLY A 517 15.87 3.21 -16.69
N ILE A 518 16.69 2.17 -16.59
CA ILE A 518 17.01 1.51 -15.32
C ILE A 518 18.16 2.23 -14.61
N VAL A 519 18.03 2.41 -13.30
CA VAL A 519 19.12 2.86 -12.43
C VAL A 519 20.06 1.68 -12.15
N LEU A 520 21.33 1.82 -12.51
CA LEU A 520 22.33 0.77 -12.31
C LEU A 520 22.95 0.87 -10.92
N GLN A 521 22.95 -0.21 -10.13
CA GLN A 521 23.56 -0.19 -8.79
C GLN A 521 25.08 0.10 -8.82
N SER A 522 25.77 -0.30 -9.89
CA SER A 522 27.17 0.07 -10.10
C SER A 522 27.55 0.09 -11.58
N VAL A 523 28.48 0.99 -11.94
CA VAL A 523 29.01 1.13 -13.29
C VAL A 523 30.53 1.23 -13.24
N LEU A 524 31.21 0.36 -13.99
CA LEU A 524 32.66 0.40 -14.18
C LEU A 524 32.99 1.20 -15.44
N ILE A 525 33.72 2.31 -15.29
CA ILE A 525 34.15 3.16 -16.42
C ILE A 525 35.67 3.00 -16.61
N PRO A 526 36.12 2.45 -17.76
CA PRO A 526 37.54 2.43 -18.11
C PRO A 526 38.08 3.84 -18.32
N ILE A 527 39.26 4.13 -17.76
CA ILE A 527 39.98 5.40 -17.94
C ILE A 527 41.28 5.11 -18.69
N LYS A 528 41.56 5.89 -19.74
CA LYS A 528 42.79 5.81 -20.52
C LYS A 528 43.74 6.93 -20.18
N SER A 529 45.04 6.68 -20.30
CA SER A 529 46.03 7.76 -20.25
C SER A 529 45.70 8.83 -21.30
N GLY A 530 45.69 10.09 -20.90
CA GLY A 530 45.23 11.22 -21.70
C GLY A 530 43.84 11.71 -21.32
N TRP A 531 43.18 12.42 -22.24
CA TRP A 531 41.85 13.00 -22.02
C TRP A 531 40.75 11.95 -22.15
N ASN A 532 39.82 11.92 -21.20
CA ASN A 532 38.63 11.09 -21.20
C ASN A 532 37.40 11.98 -21.01
N LEU A 533 36.33 11.71 -21.73
CA LEU A 533 35.05 12.40 -21.58
C LEU A 533 34.03 11.44 -20.95
N ILE A 534 33.80 11.60 -19.65
CA ILE A 534 33.04 10.63 -18.86
C ILE A 534 31.74 11.23 -18.32
N GLY A 535 30.72 10.38 -18.19
CA GLY A 535 29.49 10.68 -17.48
C GLY A 535 29.57 10.40 -15.97
N PHE A 536 28.51 10.75 -15.25
CA PHE A 536 28.31 10.36 -13.86
C PHE A 536 27.00 9.56 -13.70
N PRO A 537 27.04 8.23 -13.84
CA PRO A 537 25.86 7.37 -13.77
C PRO A 537 25.50 6.98 -12.32
N SER A 538 25.52 7.97 -11.42
CA SER A 538 24.98 7.84 -10.08
C SER A 538 23.94 8.92 -9.83
N MET A 539 22.88 8.51 -9.19
CA MET A 539 21.78 9.29 -8.67
C MET A 539 22.20 9.96 -7.35
N THR A 540 23.20 9.43 -6.66
CA THR A 540 23.74 10.01 -5.42
C THR A 540 24.93 10.89 -5.76
N ASN A 541 24.91 12.16 -5.33
CA ASN A 541 26.03 13.07 -5.56
C ASN A 541 27.26 12.60 -4.78
N ASP A 542 28.45 12.68 -5.40
CA ASP A 542 29.71 12.40 -4.74
C ASP A 542 30.78 13.43 -5.15
N THR A 543 31.85 13.55 -4.36
CA THR A 543 32.96 14.42 -4.66
C THR A 543 33.88 13.81 -5.72
N LEU A 544 34.44 14.66 -6.57
CA LEU A 544 35.41 14.25 -7.59
C LEU A 544 36.58 13.43 -7.01
N GLY A 545 37.08 13.83 -5.84
CA GLY A 545 38.19 13.15 -5.16
C GLY A 545 37.85 11.70 -4.76
N ASN A 546 36.60 11.45 -4.37
CA ASN A 546 36.12 10.11 -4.05
C ASN A 546 35.94 9.27 -5.34
N VAL A 547 35.25 9.83 -6.34
CA VAL A 547 34.93 9.15 -7.60
C VAL A 547 36.20 8.74 -8.36
N LEU A 548 37.20 9.63 -8.40
CA LEU A 548 38.47 9.37 -9.06
C LEU A 548 39.53 8.78 -8.11
N SER A 549 39.13 8.28 -6.94
CA SER A 549 40.06 7.65 -6.01
C SER A 549 40.78 6.47 -6.70
N GLY A 550 42.12 6.47 -6.65
CA GLY A 550 42.94 5.47 -7.33
C GLY A 550 43.25 5.76 -8.80
N ILE A 551 42.70 6.82 -9.40
CA ILE A 551 43.14 7.33 -10.71
C ILE A 551 44.22 8.39 -10.49
N SER A 552 45.33 8.25 -11.20
CA SER A 552 46.33 9.31 -11.28
C SER A 552 45.91 10.30 -12.37
N TYR A 553 45.58 11.54 -12.02
CA TYR A 553 45.19 12.60 -12.96
C TYR A 553 45.87 13.93 -12.60
N ASP A 554 46.00 14.84 -13.56
CA ASP A 554 46.57 16.18 -13.35
C ASP A 554 45.58 17.32 -13.66
N ARG A 555 44.47 17.04 -14.35
CA ARG A 555 43.44 18.03 -14.67
C ARG A 555 42.06 17.40 -14.84
N VAL A 556 41.05 18.06 -14.29
CA VAL A 556 39.63 17.77 -14.54
C VAL A 556 38.93 19.07 -14.92
N GLU A 557 38.08 19.04 -15.95
CA GLU A 557 37.29 20.18 -16.37
C GLU A 557 35.79 19.88 -16.39
N ALA A 558 35.02 20.79 -15.80
CA ALA A 558 33.57 20.79 -15.83
C ALA A 558 33.05 21.86 -16.78
N TYR A 559 31.81 21.67 -17.25
CA TYR A 559 31.15 22.67 -18.08
C TYR A 559 30.83 23.95 -17.31
N ASP A 560 31.16 25.08 -17.91
CA ASP A 560 30.88 26.42 -17.42
C ASP A 560 30.45 27.33 -18.58
N PRO A 561 29.17 27.67 -18.70
CA PRO A 561 28.67 28.49 -19.81
C PRO A 561 29.30 29.89 -19.83
N SER A 562 29.82 30.37 -18.69
CA SER A 562 30.45 31.68 -18.56
C SER A 562 31.91 31.74 -19.04
N SER A 563 32.47 30.62 -19.50
CA SER A 563 33.87 30.48 -19.93
C SER A 563 34.02 30.21 -21.44
N PRO A 564 33.50 31.07 -22.35
CA PRO A 564 33.72 30.90 -23.79
C PRO A 564 35.20 31.06 -24.17
N PRO A 565 35.66 30.48 -25.30
CA PRO A 565 34.87 29.80 -26.32
C PRO A 565 34.64 28.30 -26.06
N TYR A 566 35.31 27.71 -25.07
CA TYR A 566 35.29 26.26 -24.84
C TYR A 566 34.28 25.82 -23.78
N HIS A 567 33.74 26.75 -22.99
CA HIS A 567 32.76 26.52 -21.92
C HIS A 567 33.21 25.44 -20.91
N LEU A 568 34.50 25.44 -20.59
CA LEU A 568 35.13 24.53 -19.65
C LEU A 568 35.88 25.31 -18.59
N LYS A 569 35.87 24.78 -17.36
CA LYS A 569 36.60 25.32 -16.22
C LYS A 569 37.24 24.18 -15.43
N ALA A 570 38.50 24.37 -15.05
CA ALA A 570 39.20 23.44 -14.18
C ALA A 570 38.53 23.38 -12.80
N VAL A 571 38.32 22.16 -12.30
CA VAL A 571 37.72 21.88 -10.99
C VAL A 571 38.66 21.01 -10.15
N GLY A 572 38.51 21.08 -8.82
CA GLY A 572 39.30 20.29 -7.87
C GLY A 572 38.45 19.24 -7.15
N ASP A 573 39.10 18.46 -6.28
CA ASP A 573 38.57 17.25 -5.64
C ASP A 573 37.24 17.46 -4.89
N THR A 574 36.96 18.67 -4.41
CA THR A 574 35.71 18.99 -3.69
C THR A 574 34.53 19.29 -4.61
N TYR A 575 34.72 19.25 -5.94
CA TYR A 575 33.64 19.42 -6.90
C TYR A 575 32.64 18.27 -6.76
N LEU A 576 31.36 18.61 -6.62
CA LEU A 576 30.29 17.63 -6.54
C LEU A 576 29.89 17.17 -7.95
N MET A 577 30.11 15.90 -8.23
CA MET A 577 29.58 15.20 -9.40
C MET A 577 28.09 14.93 -9.17
N GLN A 578 27.29 15.15 -10.22
CA GLN A 578 25.83 15.06 -10.16
C GLN A 578 25.30 14.35 -11.39
N ALA A 579 24.20 13.60 -11.21
CA ALA A 579 23.51 12.93 -12.30
C ALA A 579 23.20 13.90 -13.45
N GLY A 580 23.36 13.44 -14.69
CA GLY A 580 23.11 14.24 -15.89
C GLY A 580 24.27 15.16 -16.31
N LYS A 581 25.36 15.23 -15.54
CA LYS A 581 26.55 16.03 -15.87
C LYS A 581 27.73 15.15 -16.26
N ALA A 582 28.52 15.65 -17.21
CA ALA A 582 29.75 15.03 -17.66
C ALA A 582 30.99 15.89 -17.36
N LEU A 583 32.15 15.25 -17.37
CA LEU A 583 33.45 15.87 -17.08
C LEU A 583 34.52 15.41 -18.07
N TRP A 584 35.50 16.28 -18.27
CA TRP A 584 36.77 15.92 -18.87
C TRP A 584 37.78 15.54 -17.79
N VAL A 585 38.45 14.41 -17.95
CA VAL A 585 39.51 13.93 -17.05
C VAL A 585 40.78 13.66 -17.85
N HIS A 586 41.86 14.36 -17.53
CA HIS A 586 43.19 14.06 -18.07
C HIS A 586 43.94 13.13 -17.10
N ALA A 587 43.97 11.85 -17.43
CA ALA A 587 44.62 10.81 -16.63
C ALA A 587 46.08 10.61 -17.06
N LEU A 588 46.96 10.33 -16.10
CA LEU A 588 48.39 10.08 -16.31
C LEU A 588 48.69 8.60 -16.60
N SER A 589 47.72 7.72 -16.38
CA SER A 589 47.83 6.28 -16.63
C SER A 589 46.45 5.67 -16.89
N ASP A 590 46.43 4.51 -17.56
CA ASP A 590 45.22 3.70 -17.65
C ASP A 590 44.74 3.24 -16.27
N GLY A 591 43.43 3.08 -16.11
CA GLY A 591 42.77 2.62 -14.90
C GLY A 591 41.28 2.40 -15.13
N SER A 592 40.51 2.35 -14.05
CA SER A 592 39.06 2.27 -14.10
C SER A 592 38.47 2.84 -12.82
N ILE A 593 37.32 3.50 -12.93
CA ILE A 593 36.54 3.96 -11.78
C ILE A 593 35.28 3.12 -11.65
N LEU A 594 34.89 2.84 -10.41
CA LEU A 594 33.62 2.20 -10.08
C LEU A 594 32.72 3.25 -9.44
N ILE A 595 31.60 3.54 -10.08
CA ILE A 595 30.58 4.48 -9.58
C ILE A 595 29.40 3.66 -9.06
N GLN A 596 28.90 3.97 -7.87
CA GLN A 596 27.83 3.24 -7.18
C GLN A 596 26.65 4.17 -6.87
N ASN A 597 25.45 3.59 -6.77
CA ASN A 597 24.21 4.29 -6.41
C ASN A 597 23.85 4.15 -4.93
#